data_AF-A0A7J3CU83-F1
#
_entry.id   AF-A0A7J3CU83-F1
#
_cell.length_a   1.000
_cell.length_b   1.000
_cell.length_c   1.000
_cell.angle_alpha   90.00
_cell.angle_beta   90.00
_cell.angle_gamma   90.00
#
_symmetry.space_group_name_H-M   'P 1'
#
loop_
_entity.id
_entity.type
_entity.pdbx_description
1 polymer ?
#
loop_
_entity_poly.entity_id
_entity_poly.type
_entity_poly.pdbx_seq_one_letter_code
_entity_poly.pdbx_strand_id
1 'polypeptide(L)' 'MADVITEFVLNINTLTNLLLAIVMLISLAMIAYPDPTIRHNGIIAFLATIVAAIATNLPIAVV' A
#
# COMPACT_ATOMS: atom_id res chain seq x y z
N MET A 1 23.72 16.89 -4.11
CA MET A 1 23.62 15.54 -3.48
C MET A 1 22.33 15.39 -2.70
N ALA A 2 21.92 16.36 -1.88
CA ALA A 2 20.62 16.35 -1.19
C ALA A 2 19.43 16.26 -2.16
N ASP A 3 19.41 17.07 -3.23
CA ASP A 3 18.30 17.07 -4.21
C ASP A 3 18.09 15.71 -4.90
N VAL A 4 19.18 15.00 -5.23
CA VAL A 4 19.13 13.67 -5.85
C VAL A 4 18.52 12.64 -4.90
N ILE A 5 18.84 12.72 -3.60
CA ILE A 5 18.28 11.83 -2.58
C ILE A 5 16.79 12.12 -2.38
N THR A 6 16.41 13.40 -2.31
CA THR A 6 14.99 13.80 -2.18
C THR A 6 14.16 13.33 -3.38
N GLU A 7 14.66 13.51 -4.60
CA GLU A 7 13.98 13.06 -5.82
C GLU A 7 13.86 11.53 -5.87
N PHE A 8 14.91 10.81 -5.47
CA PHE A 8 14.87 9.35 -5.36
C PHE A 8 13.82 8.88 -4.34
N VAL A 9 13.76 9.48 -3.15
CA VAL A 9 12.76 9.15 -2.12
C VAL A 9 11.33 9.43 -2.62
N LEU A 10 11.11 10.55 -3.31
CA LEU A 10 9.81 10.88 -3.91
C LEU A 10 9.39 9.84 -4.96
N ASN A 11 10.31 9.39 -5.81
CA ASN A 11 10.05 8.36 -6.81
C ASN A 11 9.69 7.01 -6.16
N ILE A 12 10.40 6.61 -5.10
CA ILE A 12 10.10 5.39 -4.36
C ILE A 12 8.75 5.48 -3.65
N ASN A 13 8.41 6.62 -3.05
CA ASN A 13 7.09 6.81 -2.43
C ASN A 13 5.97 6.76 -3.47
N THR A 14 6.18 7.35 -4.65
CA THR A 14 5.22 7.31 -5.75
C THR A 14 5.00 5.86 -6.23
N LEU A 15 6.09 5.10 -6.42
CA LEU A 15 6.02 3.69 -6.81
C LEU A 15 5.33 2.85 -5.72
N THR A 16 5.66 3.07 -4.45
CA THR A 16 5.05 2.36 -3.32
C THR A 16 3.55 2.62 -3.25
N ASN A 17 3.11 3.87 -3.41
CA ASN A 17 1.69 4.22 -3.45
C ASN A 17 0.97 3.57 -4.65
N LEU A 18 1.61 3.49 -5.82
CA LEU A 18 1.05 2.79 -6.98
C LEU A 18 0.86 1.28 -6.70
N LEU A 19 1.86 0.63 -6.11
CA LEU A 19 1.79 -0.79 -5.76
C LEU A 19 0.70 -1.04 -4.70
N LEU A 20 0.59 -0.18 -3.68
CA LEU A 20 -0.46 -0.27 -2.67
C LEU A 20 -1.85 -0.14 -3.29
N ALA A 21 -2.04 0.77 -4.26
CA ALA A 21 -3.30 0.88 -4.99
C ALA A 21 -3.66 -0.40 -5.75
N ILE A 22 -2.69 -1.04 -6.40
CA ILE A 22 -2.90 -2.33 -7.10
C ILE A 22 -3.33 -3.42 -6.11
N VAL A 23 -2.62 -3.56 -4.98
CA VAL A 23 -2.97 -4.55 -3.95
C VAL A 23 -4.36 -4.26 -3.36
N MET A 24 -4.73 -2.99 -3.22
CA MET A 24 -6.07 -2.60 -2.75
C MET A 24 -7.17 -3.05 -3.73
N LEU A 25 -6.96 -2.93 -5.03
CA LEU A 25 -7.90 -3.42 -6.03
C LEU A 25 -8.01 -4.95 -6.04
N ILE A 26 -6.87 -5.66 -5.95
CA ILE A 26 -6.85 -7.13 -5.91
C ILE A 26 -7.55 -7.65 -4.65
N SER A 27 -7.26 -7.06 -3.49
CA SER A 27 -7.89 -7.47 -2.22
C SER A 27 -9.41 -7.25 -2.23
N LEU A 28 -9.90 -6.15 -2.81
CA LEU A 28 -11.34 -5.93 -3.02
C LEU A 28 -11.96 -7.01 -3.93
N ALA A 29 -11.28 -7.38 -5.01
CA ALA A 29 -11.74 -8.46 -5.88
C ALA A 29 -11.79 -9.82 -5.14
N MET A 30 -10.80 -10.09 -4.29
CA MET A 30 -10.79 -11.30 -3.43
C MET A 30 -11.92 -11.29 -2.41
N ILE A 31 -12.27 -10.13 -1.83
CA ILE A 31 -13.38 -10.00 -0.88
C ILE A 31 -14.73 -10.33 -1.55
N ALA A 32 -14.89 -9.95 -2.81
CA ALA A 32 -16.09 -10.26 -3.59
C ALA A 32 -16.18 -11.74 -4.01
N TYR A 33 -15.11 -12.52 -3.84
CA TYR A 33 -15.04 -13.90 -4.30
C TYR A 33 -15.95 -14.84 -3.47
N PRO A 34 -16.63 -15.83 -4.09
CA PRO A 34 -17.60 -16.69 -3.41
C PRO A 34 -16.98 -17.62 -2.35
N ASP A 35 -15.72 -18.00 -2.51
CA ASP A 35 -15.01 -18.85 -1.53
C ASP A 35 -14.72 -18.06 -0.24
N PRO A 36 -15.19 -18.52 0.94
CA PRO A 36 -14.98 -17.85 2.22
C PRO A 36 -13.50 -17.74 2.63
N THR A 37 -12.67 -18.70 2.23
CA THR A 37 -11.23 -18.70 2.53
C THR A 37 -10.52 -17.59 1.75
N ILE A 38 -10.83 -17.47 0.46
CA ILE A 38 -10.28 -16.43 -0.41
C ILE A 38 -10.74 -15.04 0.07
N ARG A 39 -12.00 -14.93 0.47
CA ARG A 39 -12.56 -13.70 1.03
C ARG A 39 -11.86 -13.28 2.32
N HIS A 40 -11.66 -14.21 3.26
CA HIS A 40 -10.96 -13.93 4.51
C HIS A 40 -9.53 -13.42 4.25
N ASN A 41 -8.80 -14.07 3.35
CA ASN A 41 -7.47 -13.63 2.94
C ASN A 41 -7.50 -12.25 2.26
N GLY A 42 -8.53 -11.98 1.45
CA GLY A 42 -8.78 -10.67 0.85
C GLY A 42 -8.99 -9.58 1.90
N ILE A 43 -9.76 -9.85 2.96
CA ILE A 43 -9.97 -8.91 4.07
C ILE A 43 -8.64 -8.62 4.79
N ILE A 44 -7.84 -9.65 5.09
CA ILE A 44 -6.52 -9.47 5.74
C ILE A 44 -5.61 -8.61 4.85
N ALA A 45 -5.53 -8.94 3.55
CA ALA A 45 -4.72 -8.19 2.61
C ALA A 45 -5.18 -6.72 2.51
N PHE A 46 -6.49 -6.47 2.49
CA PHE A 46 -7.07 -5.14 2.45
C PHE A 46 -6.70 -4.33 3.70
N LEU A 47 -6.87 -4.90 4.89
CA LEU A 47 -6.51 -4.26 6.16
C LEU A 47 -5.01 -3.96 6.25
N ALA A 48 -4.16 -4.91 5.87
CA ALA A 48 -2.72 -4.72 5.82
C ALA A 48 -2.32 -3.59 4.85
N THR A 49 -2.99 -3.50 3.70
CA THR A 49 -2.74 -2.44 2.71
C THR A 49 -3.13 -1.06 3.24
N ILE A 50 -4.24 -0.94 3.98
CA ILE A 50 -4.61 0.32 4.65
C ILE A 50 -3.54 0.74 5.66
N VAL A 51 -3.07 -0.19 6.51
CA VAL A 51 -2.02 0.09 7.49
C VAL A 51 -0.73 0.53 6.79
N ALA A 52 -0.33 -0.17 5.73
CA ALA A 52 0.84 0.19 4.94
C ALA A 52 0.70 1.58 4.28
N ALA A 53 -0.47 1.91 3.70
CA ALA A 53 -0.72 3.21 3.11
C ALA A 53 -0.64 4.36 4.12
N ILE A 54 -1.12 4.14 5.35
CA ILE A 54 -0.96 5.10 6.44
C ILE A 54 0.52 5.26 6.79
N ALA A 55 1.25 4.15 6.94
CA ALA A 55 2.68 4.19 7.28
C ALA A 55 3.55 4.88 6.20
N THR A 56 3.22 4.70 4.92
CA THR A 56 3.94 5.32 3.80
C THR A 56 3.65 6.82 3.66
N ASN A 57 2.42 7.26 3.95
CA ASN A 57 2.00 8.66 3.77
C ASN A 57 1.99 9.49 5.06
N LEU A 58 2.31 8.89 6.21
CA LEU A 58 2.63 9.66 7.41
C LEU A 58 3.85 10.53 7.07
N PRO A 59 3.78 11.87 7.26
CA PRO A 59 4.98 12.68 7.18
C PRO A 59 5.95 12.09 8.19
N ILE A 60 7.12 11.65 7.72
CA ILE A 60 8.25 11.32 8.59
C ILE A 60 8.70 12.66 9.20
N ALA A 61 7.93 13.12 10.17
CA ALA A 61 8.36 14.13 11.12
C ALA A 61 9.24 13.36 12.10
N VAL A 62 10.56 13.62 12.01
CA VAL A 62 11.61 13.07 12.88
C VAL A 62 11.90 11.60 12.51
N VAL A 63 13.01 11.27 11.84
CA VAL A 63 14.44 11.53 12.15
C VAL A 63 15.23 11.78 10.87
#